data_AF-A6XB92-F1
#
_entry.id   AF-A6XB92-F1
#
_cell.length_a   1.000
_cell.length_b   1.000
_cell.length_c   1.000
_cell.angle_alpha   90.00
_cell.angle_beta   90.00
_cell.angle_gamma   90.00
#
_symmetry.space_group_name_H-M   'P 1'
#
loop_
_entity.id
_entity.type
_entity.pdbx_description
1 polymer ?
#
loop_
_entity_poly.entity_id
_entity_poly.type
_entity_poly.pdbx_seq_one_letter_code
_entity_poly.pdbx_strand_id
1 'polypeptide(L)'
;WDVVNEAVLTDSDTGVGNPRMRPSVFFNALGERFIDLAFEMAREQDPTAKLYYNDYSIDALNEKADFVYEMVKGMVERGVPIDGVGFQMHIGPPNNEAGGADVAANLKRFSDLGLEVLITELDI
;
A
#
# COMPACT_ATOMS: atom_id res chain seq x y z
N TRP A 1 -10.85 1.46 -7.26
CA TRP A 1 -9.75 2.14 -7.96
C TRP A 1 -8.51 2.02 -7.12
N ASP A 2 -7.42 1.60 -7.74
CA ASP A 2 -6.09 1.78 -7.16
C ASP A 2 -5.72 3.25 -7.39
N VAL A 3 -5.99 4.08 -6.38
CA VAL A 3 -5.84 5.54 -6.49
C VAL A 3 -4.37 5.92 -6.56
N VAL A 4 -3.55 5.24 -5.78
CA VAL A 4 -2.09 5.35 -5.81
C VAL A 4 -1.51 3.95 -5.84
N ASN A 5 -0.59 3.72 -6.77
CA ASN A 5 0.11 2.46 -6.96
C ASN A 5 1.61 2.63 -6.65
N GLU A 6 2.17 1.71 -5.86
CA GLU A 6 3.63 1.54 -5.67
C GLU A 6 4.41 2.80 -5.24
N ALA A 7 3.81 3.61 -4.36
CA ALA A 7 4.44 4.84 -3.89
C ALA A 7 5.62 4.61 -2.93
N VAL A 8 5.87 3.36 -2.50
CA VAL A 8 6.96 3.00 -1.59
C VAL A 8 7.90 2.05 -2.33
N LEU A 9 9.20 2.18 -2.07
CA LEU A 9 10.23 1.24 -2.52
C LEU A 9 11.22 0.95 -1.41
N THR A 10 12.00 -0.11 -1.61
CA THR A 10 13.19 -0.37 -0.80
C THR A 10 14.43 -0.41 -1.70
N ASP A 11 15.56 -0.88 -1.18
CA ASP A 11 16.77 -1.07 -1.99
C ASP A 11 16.66 -2.26 -2.96
N SER A 12 15.62 -3.09 -2.81
CA SER A 12 15.27 -4.18 -3.73
C SER A 12 13.74 -4.32 -3.90
N ASP A 13 13.31 -5.18 -4.83
CA ASP A 13 11.89 -5.46 -5.03
C ASP A 13 11.33 -6.46 -4.00
N THR A 14 12.18 -7.09 -3.17
CA THR A 14 11.76 -8.06 -2.14
C THR A 14 11.07 -7.43 -0.92
N GLY A 15 11.02 -6.10 -0.86
CA GLY A 15 10.48 -5.36 0.29
C GLY A 15 11.42 -5.30 1.50
N VAL A 16 12.64 -5.83 1.39
CA VAL A 16 13.69 -5.78 2.42
C VAL A 16 14.70 -4.67 2.11
N GLY A 17 15.11 -3.93 3.14
CA GLY A 17 16.12 -2.87 3.07
C GLY A 17 15.61 -1.57 3.68
N ASN A 18 15.96 -0.43 3.06
CA ASN A 18 15.54 0.89 3.54
C ASN A 18 14.25 1.37 2.84
N PRO A 19 13.07 1.20 3.45
CA PRO A 19 11.82 1.66 2.86
C PRO A 19 11.76 3.19 2.82
N ARG A 20 11.29 3.72 1.71
CA ARG A 20 11.13 5.16 1.47
C ARG A 20 10.14 5.41 0.35
N MET A 21 9.66 6.65 0.29
CA MET A 21 8.86 7.11 -0.84
C MET A 21 9.62 6.95 -2.16
N ARG A 22 8.94 6.38 -3.15
CA ARG A 22 9.44 6.28 -4.52
C ARG A 22 9.50 7.69 -5.13
N PRO A 23 10.67 8.13 -5.63
CA PRO A 23 10.74 9.36 -6.40
C PRO A 23 9.80 9.29 -7.60
N SER A 24 8.91 10.26 -7.70
CA SER A 24 7.94 10.38 -8.79
C SER A 24 7.70 11.86 -9.06
N VAL A 25 7.10 12.19 -10.21
CA VAL A 25 6.73 13.58 -10.51
C VAL A 25 5.82 14.14 -9.43
N PHE A 26 4.89 13.33 -8.91
CA PHE A 26 3.97 13.74 -7.84
C PHE A 26 4.69 13.95 -6.51
N PHE A 27 5.51 12.98 -6.08
CA PHE A 27 6.27 13.09 -4.83
C PHE A 27 7.25 14.26 -4.86
N ASN A 28 7.95 14.46 -5.98
CA ASN A 28 8.91 15.56 -6.12
C ASN A 28 8.22 16.94 -6.09
N ALA A 29 6.98 17.05 -6.57
CA ALA A 29 6.25 18.30 -6.61
C ALA A 29 5.48 18.60 -5.31
N LEU A 30 4.92 17.57 -4.66
CA LEU A 30 3.96 17.73 -3.57
C LEU A 30 4.41 17.13 -2.24
N GLY A 31 5.54 16.41 -2.22
CA GLY A 31 5.98 15.62 -1.07
C GLY A 31 4.99 14.50 -0.74
N GLU A 32 5.08 13.92 0.44
CA GLU A 32 4.25 12.78 0.88
C GLU A 32 2.74 13.06 0.82
N ARG A 33 2.33 14.33 0.98
CA ARG A 33 0.93 14.74 0.96
C ARG A 33 0.23 14.48 -0.37
N PHE A 34 0.97 14.16 -1.44
CA PHE A 34 0.36 13.81 -2.73
C PHE A 34 -0.60 12.61 -2.62
N ILE A 35 -0.32 11.67 -1.72
CA ILE A 35 -1.17 10.49 -1.53
C ILE A 35 -2.50 10.91 -0.93
N ASP A 36 -2.49 11.60 0.21
CA ASP A 36 -3.70 12.11 0.87
C ASP A 36 -4.57 12.92 -0.12
N LEU A 37 -3.95 13.85 -0.87
CA LEU A 37 -4.63 14.65 -1.88
C LEU A 37 -5.26 13.82 -3.01
N ALA A 38 -4.58 12.76 -3.47
CA ALA A 38 -5.12 11.90 -4.53
C ALA A 38 -6.40 11.19 -4.07
N PHE A 39 -6.44 10.70 -2.83
CA PHE A 39 -7.63 10.07 -2.26
C PHE A 39 -8.75 11.08 -2.02
N GLU A 40 -8.44 12.26 -1.47
CA GLU A 40 -9.42 13.35 -1.30
C GLU A 40 -10.07 13.73 -2.63
N MET A 41 -9.25 14.00 -3.66
CA MET A 41 -9.75 14.33 -4.99
C MET A 41 -10.54 13.19 -5.62
N ALA A 42 -10.09 11.93 -5.49
CA ALA A 42 -10.82 10.79 -6.02
C ALA A 42 -12.21 10.66 -5.38
N ARG A 43 -12.32 10.85 -4.05
CA ARG A 43 -13.59 10.83 -3.33
C ARG A 43 -14.51 11.99 -3.74
N GLU A 44 -13.96 13.18 -3.97
CA GLU A 44 -14.73 14.32 -4.46
C GLU A 44 -15.35 14.07 -5.84
N GLN A 45 -14.62 13.37 -6.73
CA GLN A 45 -15.10 13.09 -8.08
C GLN A 45 -16.08 11.92 -8.15
N ASP A 46 -15.87 10.87 -7.36
CA ASP A 46 -16.80 9.74 -7.25
C ASP A 46 -16.98 9.35 -5.79
N PRO A 47 -18.02 9.89 -5.13
CA PRO A 47 -18.31 9.56 -3.73
C PRO A 47 -18.62 8.10 -3.47
N THR A 48 -18.94 7.31 -4.50
CA THR A 48 -19.38 5.91 -4.38
C THR A 48 -18.30 4.89 -4.70
N ALA A 49 -17.23 5.32 -5.36
CA ALA A 49 -16.10 4.47 -5.67
C ALA A 49 -15.41 3.93 -4.41
N LYS A 50 -14.92 2.70 -4.49
CA LYS A 50 -13.99 2.14 -3.51
C LYS A 50 -12.56 2.55 -3.87
N LEU A 51 -11.84 3.11 -2.90
CA LEU A 51 -10.53 3.74 -3.09
C LEU A 51 -9.45 2.95 -2.35
N TYR A 52 -8.46 2.45 -3.09
CA TYR A 52 -7.43 1.56 -2.59
C TYR A 52 -6.03 2.13 -2.83
N TYR A 53 -5.12 1.84 -1.88
CA TYR A 53 -3.69 1.91 -2.11
C TYR A 53 -3.20 0.52 -2.50
N ASN A 54 -2.46 0.37 -3.61
CA ASN A 54 -2.00 -0.92 -4.13
C ASN A 54 -0.47 -0.97 -4.19
N ASP A 55 0.15 -2.07 -3.74
CA ASP A 55 1.61 -2.23 -3.78
C ASP A 55 2.06 -3.70 -3.81
N TYR A 56 3.30 -3.92 -4.29
CA TYR A 56 3.99 -5.23 -4.30
C TYR A 56 4.85 -5.43 -3.06
N SER A 57 5.16 -6.70 -2.78
CA SER A 57 6.07 -7.15 -1.72
C SER A 57 5.71 -6.65 -0.33
N ILE A 58 4.46 -6.22 -0.15
CA ILE A 58 3.85 -5.99 1.15
C ILE A 58 3.14 -7.25 1.66
N ASP A 59 3.27 -8.37 0.96
CA ASP A 59 2.58 -9.63 1.28
C ASP A 59 3.20 -10.35 2.49
N ALA A 60 4.40 -9.96 2.92
CA ALA A 60 5.09 -10.48 4.10
C ALA A 60 5.16 -9.46 5.24
N LEU A 61 5.63 -9.90 6.40
CA LEU A 61 6.08 -9.01 7.47
C LEU A 61 7.53 -8.58 7.21
N ASN A 62 7.71 -7.43 6.55
CA ASN A 62 9.01 -6.86 6.19
C ASN A 62 9.03 -5.33 6.33
N GLU A 63 10.17 -4.71 6.06
CA GLU A 63 10.37 -3.28 6.24
C GLU A 63 9.47 -2.43 5.32
N LYS A 64 9.23 -2.87 4.08
CA LYS A 64 8.29 -2.18 3.17
C LYS A 64 6.85 -2.24 3.68
N ALA A 65 6.41 -3.42 4.11
CA ALA A 65 5.08 -3.63 4.67
C ALA A 65 4.85 -2.82 5.94
N ASP A 66 5.86 -2.73 6.83
CA ASP A 66 5.80 -1.90 8.04
C ASP A 66 5.70 -0.40 7.69
N PHE A 67 6.47 0.07 6.71
CA PHE A 67 6.40 1.46 6.25
C PHE A 67 5.03 1.79 5.65
N VAL A 68 4.51 0.92 4.77
CA VAL A 68 3.18 1.09 4.17
C VAL A 68 2.11 1.04 5.26
N TYR A 69 2.24 0.16 6.26
CA TYR A 69 1.30 0.07 7.36
C TYR A 69 1.23 1.37 8.16
N GLU A 70 2.36 1.94 8.57
CA GLU A 70 2.36 3.22 9.31
C GLU A 70 1.89 4.39 8.44
N MET A 71 2.20 4.39 7.14
CA MET A 71 1.68 5.38 6.19
C MET A 71 0.14 5.32 6.13
N VAL A 72 -0.42 4.13 5.89
CA VAL A 72 -1.87 3.91 5.77
C VAL A 72 -2.58 4.16 7.09
N LYS A 73 -2.04 3.69 8.22
CA LYS A 73 -2.56 4.00 9.54
C LYS A 73 -2.61 5.52 9.77
N GLY A 74 -1.55 6.24 9.42
CA GLY A 74 -1.52 7.70 9.48
C GLY A 74 -2.57 8.35 8.58
N MET A 75 -2.84 7.81 7.39
CA MET A 75 -3.92 8.27 6.52
C MET A 75 -5.30 8.10 7.20
N VAL A 76 -5.56 6.94 7.81
CA VAL A 76 -6.80 6.69 8.57
C VAL A 76 -6.93 7.68 9.73
N GLU A 77 -5.87 7.88 10.52
CA GLU A 77 -5.87 8.82 11.65
C GLU A 77 -6.11 10.28 11.21
N ARG A 78 -5.63 10.66 10.02
CA ARG A 78 -5.88 11.99 9.43
C ARG A 78 -7.25 12.13 8.76
N GLY A 79 -8.01 11.05 8.64
CA GLY A 79 -9.34 11.06 8.00
C GLY A 79 -9.32 11.07 6.47
N VAL A 80 -8.21 10.63 5.86
CA VAL A 80 -8.12 10.46 4.40
C VAL A 80 -9.14 9.40 3.95
N PRO A 81 -9.87 9.61 2.83
CA PRO A 81 -10.97 8.72 2.44
C PRO A 81 -10.49 7.43 1.73
N ILE A 82 -9.67 6.63 2.40
CA ILE A 82 -9.20 5.31 1.96
C ILE A 82 -10.18 4.22 2.42
N ASP A 83 -10.55 3.31 1.52
CA ASP A 83 -11.45 2.18 1.82
C ASP A 83 -10.69 0.87 2.05
N GLY A 84 -9.50 0.72 1.47
CA GLY A 84 -8.74 -0.52 1.59
C GLY A 84 -7.30 -0.46 1.08
N VAL A 85 -6.62 -1.60 1.22
CA VAL A 85 -5.28 -1.84 0.68
C VAL A 85 -5.27 -3.06 -0.23
N GLY A 86 -4.75 -2.89 -1.44
CA GLY A 86 -4.49 -3.93 -2.41
C GLY A 86 -3.08 -4.51 -2.23
N PHE A 87 -3.03 -5.82 -2.11
CA PHE A 87 -1.83 -6.63 -2.06
C PHE A 87 -1.68 -7.28 -3.43
N GLN A 88 -0.69 -6.83 -4.20
CA GLN A 88 -0.45 -7.38 -5.54
C GLN A 88 -0.23 -8.90 -5.48
N MET A 89 0.46 -9.39 -4.46
CA MET A 89 0.68 -10.82 -4.25
C MET A 89 1.50 -11.47 -5.37
N HIS A 90 2.49 -10.75 -5.90
CA HIS A 90 3.55 -11.33 -6.72
C HIS A 90 4.51 -12.11 -5.81
N ILE A 91 4.36 -13.43 -5.75
CA ILE A 91 5.12 -14.28 -4.82
C ILE A 91 6.27 -14.96 -5.56
N GLY A 92 7.49 -14.78 -5.06
CA GLY A 92 8.71 -15.36 -5.62
C GLY A 92 9.57 -14.32 -6.35
N PRO A 93 10.77 -14.72 -6.83
CA PRO A 93 11.70 -13.79 -7.46
C PRO A 93 11.10 -13.08 -8.68
N PRO A 94 11.24 -11.74 -8.79
CA PRO A 94 12.16 -10.87 -8.04
C PRO A 94 11.57 -10.29 -6.72
N ASN A 95 10.33 -10.61 -6.40
CA ASN A 95 9.59 -10.11 -5.24
C ASN A 95 9.86 -10.95 -3.98
N ASN A 96 9.04 -10.78 -2.95
CA ASN A 96 9.20 -11.49 -1.70
C ASN A 96 8.75 -12.96 -1.81
N GLU A 97 9.27 -13.83 -0.95
CA GLU A 97 8.85 -15.23 -0.83
C GLU A 97 7.94 -15.39 0.42
N ALA A 98 6.82 -14.66 0.46
CA ALA A 98 5.95 -14.66 1.63
C ALA A 98 5.27 -16.02 1.85
N GLY A 99 5.39 -16.57 3.07
CA GLY A 99 4.64 -17.74 3.49
C GLY A 99 3.19 -17.40 3.83
N GLY A 100 2.27 -18.36 3.72
CA GLY A 100 0.84 -18.12 4.00
C GLY A 100 0.53 -17.59 5.41
N ALA A 101 1.38 -17.90 6.40
CA ALA A 101 1.25 -17.34 7.75
C ALA A 101 1.59 -15.84 7.81
N ASP A 102 2.64 -15.41 7.09
CA ASP A 102 3.04 -14.00 7.01
C ASP A 102 2.00 -13.19 6.26
N VAL A 103 1.49 -13.74 5.14
CA VAL A 103 0.39 -13.16 4.38
C VAL A 103 -0.83 -12.95 5.26
N ALA A 104 -1.28 -13.99 5.96
CA ALA A 104 -2.44 -13.89 6.84
C ALA A 104 -2.23 -12.86 7.97
N ALA A 105 -1.03 -12.82 8.56
CA ALA A 105 -0.69 -11.86 9.60
C ALA A 105 -0.70 -10.42 9.08
N ASN A 106 -0.15 -10.18 7.88
CA ASN A 106 -0.09 -8.82 7.35
C ASN A 106 -1.45 -8.34 6.84
N LEU A 107 -2.23 -9.18 6.14
CA LEU A 107 -3.60 -8.85 5.77
C LEU A 107 -4.44 -8.47 7.01
N LYS A 108 -4.26 -9.21 8.11
CA LYS A 108 -5.00 -8.94 9.34
C LYS A 108 -4.71 -7.54 9.91
N ARG A 109 -3.46 -7.09 9.96
CA ARG A 109 -3.15 -5.78 10.56
C ARG A 109 -3.79 -4.61 9.79
N PHE A 110 -3.85 -4.68 8.46
CA PHE A 110 -4.54 -3.65 7.67
C PHE A 110 -6.05 -3.72 7.88
N SER A 111 -6.62 -4.93 7.97
CA SER A 111 -8.03 -5.11 8.31
C SER A 111 -8.37 -4.57 9.71
N ASP A 112 -7.47 -4.70 10.69
CA ASP A 112 -7.62 -4.17 12.04
C ASP A 112 -7.65 -2.62 12.08
N LEU A 113 -7.22 -1.94 11.01
CA LEU A 113 -7.42 -0.48 10.82
C LEU A 113 -8.83 -0.12 10.35
N GLY A 114 -9.72 -1.10 10.15
CA GLY A 114 -11.06 -0.91 9.60
C GLY A 114 -11.11 -0.86 8.07
N LEU A 115 -10.04 -1.30 7.41
CA LEU A 115 -9.89 -1.26 5.95
C LEU A 115 -10.24 -2.61 5.32
N GLU A 116 -10.71 -2.56 4.07
CA GLU A 116 -10.76 -3.75 3.21
C GLU A 116 -9.33 -4.17 2.82
N VAL A 117 -9.12 -5.48 2.64
CA VAL A 117 -7.88 -6.02 2.08
C VAL A 117 -8.19 -6.86 0.86
N LEU A 118 -7.48 -6.59 -0.24
CA LEU A 118 -7.70 -7.24 -1.53
C LEU A 118 -6.42 -7.93 -1.98
N ILE A 119 -6.56 -9.11 -2.57
CA ILE A 119 -5.52 -9.71 -3.42
C ILE A 119 -5.83 -9.24 -4.84
N THR A 120 -4.91 -8.50 -5.45
CA THR A 120 -5.19 -7.76 -6.70
C THR A 120 -4.53 -8.35 -7.94
N GLU A 121 -3.32 -8.92 -7.84
CA GLU A 121 -2.49 -9.27 -9.00
C GLU A 121 -1.77 -10.63 -8.89
N LEU A 122 -2.30 -11.55 -8.06
CA LEU A 122 -1.64 -12.80 -7.67
C LEU A 122 -1.05 -13.61 -8.84
N ASP A 123 0.24 -13.93 -8.73
CA ASP A 123 0.98 -14.94 -9.48
C ASP A 123 2.10 -15.60 -8.63
N ILE A 124 2.61 -16.74 -9.10
CA ILE A 124 3.67 -17.58 -8.48
C ILE A 124 4.56 -18.16 -9.59
#